data_AF-A0A9D6J7B8-F1
#
_entry.id   AF-A0A9D6J7B8-F1
#
_cell.length_a   1.000
_cell.length_b   1.000
_cell.length_c   1.000
_cell.angle_alpha   90.00
_cell.angle_beta   90.00
_cell.angle_gamma   90.00
#
_symmetry.space_group_name_H-M   'P 1'
#
loop_
_entity.id
_entity.type
_entity.pdbx_description
1 polymer ?
#
loop_
_entity_poly.entity_id
_entity_poly.type
_entity_poly.pdbx_seq_one_letter_code
_entity_poly.pdbx_strand_id
1 'polypeptide(L)'
;MKKKAGVNLLEMIIVVAILGIVAIFAIPYAEIILVRTYEIELENNLDLIRRALQKWRKDCEDTVKRDRGEGALVNVPNENMYPPDLGSLSKSMPFTVYDKFGNATATFYPYPYLYKLPKDPLIGRAVWMQYYASYSSDVNSSSTFDTGRITPSNVVATGVFDISGHPDPTIRRGFVTAIDNTNYSDW
;
A
#
# COMPACT_ATOMS: atom_id res chain seq x y z
N MET A 1 43.66 -2.85 55.83
CA MET A 1 44.58 -3.06 54.67
C MET A 1 43.74 -3.39 53.44
N LYS A 2 43.74 -2.53 52.41
CA LYS A 2 42.99 -2.80 51.16
C LYS A 2 43.84 -3.72 50.27
N LYS A 3 43.37 -4.95 50.01
CA LYS A 3 43.99 -5.85 49.03
C LYS A 3 43.83 -5.23 47.64
N LYS A 4 44.94 -4.96 46.94
CA LYS A 4 44.90 -4.64 45.50
C LYS A 4 44.58 -5.93 44.76
N ALA A 5 43.42 -6.00 44.12
CA ALA A 5 43.10 -7.09 43.19
C ALA A 5 43.91 -6.87 41.90
N GLY A 6 44.73 -7.85 41.51
CA GLY A 6 45.47 -7.84 40.25
C GLY A 6 44.69 -8.60 39.19
N VAL A 7 44.64 -8.06 37.96
CA VAL A 7 43.97 -8.68 36.81
C VAL A 7 44.81 -9.86 36.32
N ASN A 8 44.19 -11.04 36.16
CA ASN A 8 44.84 -12.26 35.65
C ASN A 8 44.59 -12.42 34.14
N LEU A 9 45.53 -13.04 33.43
CA LEU A 9 45.42 -13.37 32.01
C LEU A 9 44.22 -14.30 31.74
N LEU A 10 43.93 -15.22 32.67
CA LEU A 10 42.73 -16.07 32.60
C LEU A 10 41.43 -15.26 32.62
N GLU A 11 41.37 -14.23 33.45
CA GLU A 11 40.18 -13.36 33.57
C GLU A 11 39.98 -12.56 32.29
N MET A 12 41.05 -12.06 31.68
CA MET A 12 40.99 -11.41 30.37
C MET A 12 40.53 -12.38 29.26
N ILE A 13 40.99 -13.63 29.26
CA ILE A 13 40.54 -14.64 28.28
C ILE A 13 39.05 -14.96 28.46
N ILE A 14 38.59 -15.13 29.70
CA ILE A 14 37.17 -15.39 29.98
C ILE A 14 36.30 -14.21 29.56
N VAL A 15 36.72 -12.97 29.85
CA VAL A 15 35.99 -11.75 29.45
C VAL A 15 35.92 -11.65 27.92
N VAL A 16 37.02 -11.86 27.20
CA VAL A 16 37.04 -11.82 25.72
C VAL A 16 36.20 -12.95 25.13
N ALA A 17 36.21 -14.15 25.71
CA ALA A 17 35.38 -15.26 25.27
C ALA A 17 33.87 -14.97 25.45
N ILE A 18 33.49 -14.41 26.61
CA ILE A 18 32.10 -13.99 26.87
C ILE A 18 31.70 -12.88 25.91
N LEU A 19 32.55 -11.87 25.70
CA LEU A 19 32.30 -10.78 24.75
C LEU A 19 32.13 -11.31 23.31
N GLY A 20 32.93 -12.30 22.90
CA GLY A 20 32.81 -12.95 21.60
C GLY A 20 31.47 -13.65 21.42
N ILE A 21 31.01 -14.39 22.43
CA ILE A 21 29.70 -15.07 22.42
C ILE A 21 28.57 -14.02 22.35
N VAL A 22 28.62 -12.98 23.18
CA VAL A 22 27.61 -11.90 23.20
C VAL A 22 27.54 -11.16 21.86
N ALA A 23 28.69 -10.90 21.24
CA ALA A 23 28.75 -10.21 19.95
C ALA A 23 28.05 -11.00 18.83
N ILE A 24 28.16 -12.33 18.81
CA ILE A 24 27.49 -13.18 17.82
C ILE A 24 25.96 -13.08 17.95
N PHE A 25 25.44 -12.99 19.18
CA PHE A 25 24.01 -12.85 19.42
C PHE A 25 23.45 -11.45 19.13
N ALA A 26 24.29 -10.41 19.08
CA ALA A 26 23.83 -9.03 18.89
C ALA A 26 23.47 -8.68 17.43
N ILE A 27 24.12 -9.32 16.45
CA ILE A 27 23.98 -9.00 15.01
C ILE A 27 22.56 -9.24 14.44
N PRO A 28 21.89 -10.40 14.64
CA PRO A 28 20.62 -10.70 13.98
C PRO A 28 19.46 -9.76 14.37
N TYR A 29 19.58 -9.05 15.51
CA TYR A 29 18.54 -8.13 15.96
C TYR A 29 18.45 -6.84 15.14
N ALA A 30 19.57 -6.37 14.55
CA ALA A 30 19.59 -5.10 13.84
C ALA A 30 18.79 -5.16 12.52
N GLU A 31 18.90 -6.26 11.77
CA GLU A 31 18.20 -6.43 10.48
C GLU A 31 16.69 -6.58 10.67
N ILE A 32 16.26 -7.34 11.68
CA ILE A 32 14.83 -7.54 12.00
C ILE A 32 14.16 -6.23 12.36
N ILE A 33 14.83 -5.36 13.14
CA ILE A 33 14.29 -4.05 13.50
C ILE A 33 14.07 -3.20 12.26
N LEU A 34 15.02 -3.19 11.31
CA LEU A 34 14.89 -2.42 10.07
C LEU A 34 13.73 -2.92 9.21
N VAL A 35 13.62 -4.23 8.99
CA VAL A 35 12.49 -4.80 8.22
C VAL A 35 11.16 -4.42 8.86
N ARG A 36 11.07 -4.55 10.19
CA ARG A 36 9.86 -4.18 10.93
C ARG A 36 9.50 -2.70 10.79
N THR A 37 10.49 -1.80 10.74
CA THR A 37 10.20 -0.38 10.51
C THR A 37 9.62 -0.12 9.12
N TYR A 38 10.13 -0.80 8.09
CA TYR A 38 9.59 -0.69 6.74
C TYR A 38 8.21 -1.33 6.62
N GLU A 39 7.93 -2.42 7.33
CA GLU A 39 6.60 -3.04 7.38
C GLU A 39 5.56 -2.12 7.98
N ILE A 40 5.89 -1.49 9.11
CA ILE A 40 4.99 -0.51 9.75
C ILE A 40 4.76 0.68 8.80
N GLU A 41 5.80 1.16 8.12
CA GLU A 41 5.64 2.23 7.13
C GLU A 41 4.79 1.80 5.93
N LEU A 42 4.96 0.57 5.44
CA LEU A 42 4.19 0.01 4.35
C LEU A 42 2.71 -0.10 4.72
N GLU A 43 2.39 -0.68 5.88
CA GLU A 43 1.03 -0.80 6.40
C GLU A 43 0.37 0.57 6.52
N ASN A 44 1.05 1.55 7.12
CA ASN A 44 0.55 2.92 7.24
C ASN A 44 0.26 3.57 5.86
N ASN A 45 1.12 3.31 4.87
CA ASN A 45 0.96 3.84 3.51
C ASN A 45 -0.21 3.17 2.77
N LEU A 46 -0.37 1.85 2.90
CA LEU A 46 -1.52 1.11 2.36
C LEU A 46 -2.83 1.63 2.95
N ASP A 47 -2.86 1.75 4.27
CA ASP A 47 -4.00 2.29 5.03
C ASP A 47 -4.38 3.71 4.60
N LEU A 48 -3.38 4.56 4.38
CA LEU A 48 -3.59 5.93 3.94
C LEU A 48 -4.24 5.98 2.54
N ILE A 49 -3.82 5.11 1.61
CA ILE A 49 -4.44 5.02 0.29
C ILE A 49 -5.85 4.41 0.38
N ARG A 50 -6.04 3.33 1.16
CA ARG A 50 -7.37 2.70 1.35
C ARG A 50 -8.37 3.68 1.95
N ARG A 51 -7.97 4.47 2.95
CA ARG A 51 -8.81 5.55 3.51
C ARG A 51 -9.16 6.59 2.45
N ALA A 52 -8.24 6.94 1.55
CA ALA A 52 -8.52 7.85 0.44
C ALA A 52 -9.53 7.25 -0.56
N LEU A 53 -9.40 5.96 -0.90
CA LEU A 53 -10.36 5.24 -1.76
C LEU A 53 -11.77 5.21 -1.14
N GLN A 54 -11.86 4.88 0.15
CA GLN A 54 -13.13 4.87 0.89
C GLN A 54 -13.77 6.27 0.91
N LYS A 55 -12.97 7.32 1.11
CA LYS A 55 -13.45 8.70 1.12
C LYS A 55 -13.94 9.14 -0.26
N TRP A 56 -13.22 8.79 -1.33
CA TRP A 56 -13.65 9.01 -2.71
C TRP A 56 -15.02 8.39 -2.96
N ARG A 57 -15.17 7.10 -2.64
CA ARG A 57 -16.42 6.37 -2.83
C ARG A 57 -17.57 7.04 -2.09
N LYS A 58 -17.36 7.42 -0.83
CA LYS A 58 -18.37 8.10 -0.02
C LYS A 58 -18.79 9.45 -0.62
N ASP A 59 -17.83 10.27 -1.02
CA ASP A 59 -18.10 11.59 -1.61
C ASP A 59 -18.81 11.47 -2.98
N CYS A 60 -18.50 10.40 -3.72
CA CYS A 60 -19.18 10.04 -4.97
C CYS A 60 -20.63 9.62 -4.71
N GLU A 61 -20.87 8.72 -3.74
CA GLU A 61 -22.22 8.30 -3.32
C GLU A 61 -23.07 9.50 -2.86
N ASP A 62 -22.49 10.39 -2.04
CA ASP A 62 -23.19 11.58 -1.54
C ASP A 62 -23.51 12.58 -2.67
N THR A 63 -22.67 12.66 -3.69
CA THR A 63 -22.94 13.45 -4.90
C THR A 63 -24.12 12.88 -5.69
N VAL A 64 -24.17 11.56 -5.90
CA VAL A 64 -25.29 10.90 -6.59
C VAL A 64 -26.60 11.12 -5.82
N LYS A 65 -26.58 10.97 -4.49
CA LYS A 65 -27.74 11.22 -3.63
C LYS A 65 -28.23 12.66 -3.74
N ARG A 66 -27.33 13.64 -3.73
CA ARG A 66 -27.68 15.06 -3.84
C ARG A 66 -28.32 15.39 -5.18
N ASP A 67 -27.76 14.87 -6.28
CA ASP A 67 -28.16 15.28 -7.63
C ASP A 67 -29.41 14.51 -8.14
N ARG A 68 -29.61 13.26 -7.70
CA ARG A 68 -30.67 12.37 -8.22
C ARG A 68 -31.55 11.73 -7.14
N GLY A 69 -31.25 11.95 -5.85
CA GLY A 69 -31.95 11.34 -4.71
C GLY A 69 -31.38 9.97 -4.31
N GLU A 70 -31.74 9.49 -3.12
CA GLU A 70 -31.21 8.24 -2.55
C GLU A 70 -31.49 7.00 -3.41
N GLY A 71 -32.66 6.94 -4.07
CA GLY A 71 -33.05 5.82 -4.92
C GLY A 71 -32.19 5.66 -6.18
N ALA A 72 -31.43 6.68 -6.58
CA ALA A 72 -30.57 6.62 -7.74
C ALA A 72 -29.37 5.67 -7.56
N LEU A 73 -28.91 5.45 -6.32
CA LEU A 73 -27.80 4.55 -6.01
C LEU A 73 -28.06 3.11 -6.48
N VAL A 74 -29.32 2.67 -6.50
CA VAL A 74 -29.71 1.32 -6.93
C VAL A 74 -29.40 1.07 -8.42
N ASN A 75 -29.37 2.14 -9.23
CA ASN A 75 -29.14 2.05 -10.67
C ASN A 75 -27.68 2.25 -11.06
N VAL A 76 -26.83 2.71 -10.14
CA VAL A 76 -25.41 2.97 -10.39
C VAL A 76 -24.60 1.74 -9.95
N PRO A 77 -23.86 1.08 -10.87
CA PRO A 77 -22.95 0.00 -10.51
C PRO A 77 -21.86 0.46 -9.54
N ASN A 78 -21.47 -0.41 -8.62
CA ASN A 78 -20.44 -0.09 -7.62
C ASN A 78 -19.09 0.28 -8.27
N GLU A 79 -18.72 -0.37 -9.39
CA GLU A 79 -17.46 -0.08 -10.10
C GLU A 79 -17.35 1.38 -10.57
N ASN A 80 -18.47 2.00 -10.90
CA ASN A 80 -18.51 3.39 -11.38
C ASN A 80 -18.40 4.40 -10.24
N MET A 81 -18.39 3.96 -8.98
CA MET A 81 -18.23 4.83 -7.80
C MET A 81 -16.80 4.87 -7.26
N TYR A 82 -15.89 4.08 -7.85
CA TYR A 82 -14.48 4.06 -7.50
C TYR A 82 -13.66 4.90 -8.48
N PRO A 83 -12.46 5.37 -8.09
CA PRO A 83 -11.60 6.11 -9.01
C PRO A 83 -11.11 5.21 -10.15
N PRO A 84 -10.89 5.76 -11.35
CA PRO A 84 -10.40 4.99 -12.50
C PRO A 84 -8.95 4.52 -12.32
N ASP A 85 -8.13 5.32 -11.63
CA ASP A 85 -6.74 5.01 -11.30
C ASP A 85 -6.34 5.63 -9.95
N LEU A 86 -5.24 5.15 -9.36
CA LEU A 86 -4.67 5.76 -8.16
C LEU A 86 -4.21 7.19 -8.37
N GLY A 87 -3.85 7.55 -9.61
CA GLY A 87 -3.49 8.92 -9.97
C GLY A 87 -4.61 9.92 -9.70
N SER A 88 -5.87 9.52 -9.88
CA SER A 88 -7.05 10.34 -9.64
C SER A 88 -7.19 10.80 -8.18
N LEU A 89 -6.70 10.03 -7.20
CA LEU A 89 -6.75 10.42 -5.78
C LEU A 89 -5.96 11.69 -5.47
N SER A 90 -4.97 12.03 -6.29
CA SER A 90 -4.12 13.20 -6.12
C SER A 90 -4.54 14.41 -6.95
N LYS A 91 -5.55 14.25 -7.81
CA LYS A 91 -5.96 15.27 -8.78
C LYS A 91 -7.40 15.69 -8.51
N SER A 92 -7.70 16.96 -8.76
CA SER A 92 -9.08 17.44 -8.83
C SER A 92 -9.50 17.49 -10.29
N MET A 93 -10.20 16.45 -10.75
CA MET A 93 -10.72 16.36 -12.11
C MET A 93 -12.17 15.90 -12.07
N PRO A 94 -13.05 16.50 -12.90
CA PRO A 94 -14.45 16.09 -12.94
C PRO A 94 -14.56 14.61 -13.34
N PHE A 95 -15.37 13.87 -12.61
CA PHE A 95 -15.63 12.45 -12.79
C PHE A 95 -17.11 12.24 -13.04
N THR A 96 -17.46 11.64 -14.19
CA THR A 96 -18.87 11.38 -14.52
C THR A 96 -19.24 9.99 -14.04
N VAL A 97 -20.30 9.90 -13.25
CA VAL A 97 -20.85 8.64 -12.76
C VAL A 97 -21.93 8.17 -13.73
N TYR A 98 -21.80 6.94 -14.22
CA TYR A 98 -22.73 6.34 -15.16
C TYR A 98 -23.64 5.31 -14.47
N ASP A 99 -24.90 5.24 -14.91
CA ASP A 99 -25.80 4.16 -14.50
C ASP A 99 -25.45 2.83 -15.19
N LYS A 100 -26.18 1.77 -14.85
CA LYS A 100 -26.05 0.44 -15.45
C LYS A 100 -26.34 0.39 -16.96
N PHE A 101 -26.96 1.42 -17.51
CA PHE A 101 -27.30 1.55 -18.93
C PHE A 101 -26.33 2.49 -19.68
N GLY A 102 -25.31 3.03 -19.01
CA GLY A 102 -24.33 3.94 -19.59
C GLY A 102 -24.78 5.40 -19.67
N ASN A 103 -25.89 5.78 -19.02
CA ASN A 103 -26.34 7.17 -18.97
C ASN A 103 -25.61 7.94 -17.86
N ALA A 104 -25.22 9.19 -18.17
CA ALA A 104 -24.63 10.09 -17.18
C ALA A 104 -25.64 10.41 -16.07
N THR A 105 -25.35 9.94 -14.86
CA THR A 105 -26.20 10.10 -13.68
C THR A 105 -25.88 11.39 -12.95
N ALA A 106 -24.60 11.59 -12.58
CA ALA A 106 -24.11 12.75 -11.84
C ALA A 106 -22.67 13.09 -12.26
N THR A 107 -22.26 14.34 -12.06
CA THR A 107 -20.87 14.76 -12.23
C THR A 107 -20.26 15.09 -10.88
N PHE A 108 -19.29 14.27 -10.47
CA PHE A 108 -18.57 14.39 -9.23
C PHE A 108 -17.30 15.23 -9.41
N TYR A 109 -17.04 16.15 -8.47
CA TYR A 109 -15.86 17.02 -8.46
C TYR A 109 -14.98 16.67 -7.24
N PRO A 110 -14.13 15.64 -7.34
CA PRO A 110 -13.22 15.27 -6.26
C PRO A 110 -12.25 16.40 -5.94
N TYR A 111 -12.01 16.65 -4.67
CA TYR A 111 -10.81 17.34 -4.20
C TYR A 111 -9.66 16.32 -4.09
N PRO A 112 -8.39 16.76 -4.09
CA PRO A 112 -7.29 15.84 -3.90
C PRO A 112 -7.34 15.21 -2.50
N TYR A 113 -7.61 13.91 -2.45
CA TYR A 113 -7.63 13.11 -1.22
C TYR A 113 -6.23 12.92 -0.66
N LEU A 114 -5.25 12.88 -1.55
CA LEU A 114 -3.83 12.75 -1.25
C LEU A 114 -3.08 13.93 -1.85
N TYR A 115 -2.17 14.53 -1.08
CA TYR A 115 -1.24 15.52 -1.64
C TYR A 115 -0.30 14.88 -2.67
N LYS A 116 0.16 13.66 -2.36
CA LYS A 116 1.00 12.84 -3.22
C LYS A 116 0.78 11.37 -2.85
N LEU A 117 0.89 10.47 -3.82
CA LEU A 117 0.85 9.04 -3.54
C LEU A 117 2.08 8.64 -2.68
N PRO A 118 1.88 7.95 -1.55
CA PRO A 118 3.00 7.50 -0.72
C PRO A 118 3.87 6.52 -1.51
N LYS A 119 5.13 6.43 -1.09
CA LYS A 119 6.09 5.51 -1.69
C LYS A 119 5.98 4.15 -0.98
N ASP A 120 6.19 3.08 -1.71
CA ASP A 120 6.47 1.78 -1.10
C ASP A 120 7.88 1.87 -0.46
N PRO A 121 8.03 1.68 0.87
CA PRO A 121 9.32 1.79 1.56
C PRO A 121 10.35 0.73 1.11
N LEU A 122 9.89 -0.43 0.63
CA LEU A 122 10.76 -1.53 0.20
C LEU A 122 11.30 -1.31 -1.23
N ILE A 123 10.63 -0.48 -2.02
CA ILE A 123 11.01 -0.14 -3.42
C ILE A 123 11.63 1.28 -3.50
N GLY A 124 11.16 2.20 -2.65
CA GLY A 124 11.58 3.61 -2.60
C GLY A 124 10.85 4.53 -3.59
N ARG A 125 9.78 4.06 -4.22
CA ARG A 125 8.95 4.79 -5.20
C ARG A 125 7.48 4.41 -5.05
N ALA A 126 6.57 5.18 -5.66
CA ALA A 126 5.14 4.94 -5.59
C ALA A 126 4.73 3.86 -6.61
N VAL A 127 5.02 2.60 -6.27
CA VAL A 127 4.65 1.42 -7.04
C VAL A 127 3.67 0.59 -6.22
N TRP A 128 2.46 0.41 -6.75
CA TRP A 128 1.38 -0.27 -6.05
C TRP A 128 0.64 -1.20 -7.01
N MET A 129 0.14 -2.32 -6.51
CA MET A 129 -0.85 -3.11 -7.22
C MET A 129 -2.22 -2.48 -7.01
N GLN A 130 -3.00 -2.39 -8.09
CA GLN A 130 -4.38 -1.91 -8.09
C GLN A 130 -5.30 -3.09 -8.35
N TYR A 131 -6.38 -3.21 -7.58
CA TYR A 131 -7.44 -4.18 -7.81
C TYR A 131 -8.72 -3.48 -8.23
N TYR A 132 -9.37 -4.00 -9.26
CA TYR A 132 -10.54 -3.37 -9.88
C TYR A 132 -11.84 -4.05 -9.47
N ALA A 133 -12.90 -3.25 -9.29
CA ALA A 133 -14.22 -3.71 -8.89
C ALA A 133 -14.91 -4.50 -10.02
N SER A 134 -14.63 -4.11 -11.26
CA SER A 134 -15.14 -4.76 -12.47
C SER A 134 -14.03 -4.92 -13.49
N TYR A 135 -13.94 -6.10 -14.09
CA TYR A 135 -12.95 -6.46 -15.09
C TYR A 135 -13.59 -7.49 -16.03
N SER A 136 -13.18 -7.49 -17.30
CA SER A 136 -13.58 -8.57 -18.21
C SER A 136 -12.81 -9.84 -17.84
N SER A 137 -13.46 -11.01 -17.85
CA SER A 137 -12.84 -12.31 -17.49
C SER A 137 -11.55 -12.64 -18.26
N ASP A 138 -11.38 -12.06 -19.44
CA ASP A 138 -10.24 -12.29 -20.34
C ASP A 138 -9.07 -11.32 -20.09
N VAL A 139 -9.23 -10.32 -19.20
CA VAL A 139 -8.27 -9.24 -18.95
C VAL A 139 -8.01 -9.10 -17.45
N ASN A 140 -6.76 -8.78 -17.09
CA ASN A 140 -6.26 -8.80 -15.71
C ASN A 140 -7.18 -8.08 -14.71
N SER A 141 -7.49 -8.74 -13.58
CA SER A 141 -8.21 -8.18 -12.44
C SER A 141 -7.39 -7.17 -11.62
N SER A 142 -6.09 -7.05 -11.95
CA SER A 142 -5.16 -6.15 -11.30
C SER A 142 -4.18 -5.52 -12.29
N SER A 143 -3.61 -4.39 -11.91
CA SER A 143 -2.58 -3.71 -12.66
C SER A 143 -1.54 -3.10 -11.74
N THR A 144 -0.33 -2.92 -12.25
CA THR A 144 0.73 -2.20 -11.55
C THR A 144 0.63 -0.71 -11.86
N PHE A 145 0.48 0.11 -10.83
CA PHE A 145 0.68 1.56 -10.91
C PHE A 145 2.14 1.88 -10.59
N ASP A 146 2.90 2.46 -11.51
CA ASP A 146 4.23 3.03 -11.26
C ASP A 146 4.21 4.52 -11.63
N THR A 147 4.14 5.38 -10.60
CA THR A 147 4.37 6.84 -10.76
C THR A 147 3.56 7.47 -11.90
N GLY A 148 2.29 7.09 -12.04
CA GLY A 148 1.37 7.61 -13.07
C GLY A 148 1.31 6.79 -14.36
N ARG A 149 2.02 5.67 -14.44
CA ARG A 149 1.87 4.68 -15.52
C ARG A 149 1.18 3.44 -15.00
N ILE A 150 0.26 2.90 -15.79
CA ILE A 150 -0.45 1.66 -15.48
C ILE A 150 0.09 0.57 -16.41
N THR A 151 0.52 -0.54 -15.83
CA THR A 151 1.01 -1.71 -16.56
C THR A 151 0.16 -2.93 -16.22
N PRO A 152 -0.37 -3.65 -17.22
CA PRO A 152 -0.29 -3.36 -18.64
C PRO A 152 -1.13 -2.13 -19.03
N SER A 153 -0.83 -1.50 -20.17
CA SER A 153 -1.49 -0.24 -20.58
C SER A 153 -2.90 -0.44 -21.17
N ASN A 154 -3.27 -1.69 -21.49
CA ASN A 154 -4.54 -2.08 -22.09
C ASN A 154 -5.51 -2.71 -21.07
N VAL A 155 -5.47 -2.27 -19.81
CA VAL A 155 -6.36 -2.78 -18.77
C VAL A 155 -7.81 -2.39 -19.11
N VAL A 156 -8.65 -3.42 -19.33
CA VAL A 156 -10.10 -3.30 -19.51
C VAL A 156 -10.76 -3.61 -18.17
N ALA A 157 -10.57 -2.69 -17.22
CA ALA A 157 -11.11 -2.80 -15.87
C ALA A 157 -11.49 -1.41 -15.35
N THR A 158 -12.49 -1.36 -14.47
CA THR A 158 -13.11 -0.13 -13.99
C THR A 158 -13.16 -0.12 -12.48
N GLY A 159 -12.79 1.03 -11.91
CA GLY A 159 -12.97 1.32 -10.49
C GLY A 159 -11.96 0.61 -9.59
N VAL A 160 -10.89 1.29 -9.20
CA VAL A 160 -9.92 0.76 -8.24
C VAL A 160 -10.57 0.69 -6.85
N PHE A 161 -10.81 -0.53 -6.35
CA PHE A 161 -11.45 -0.73 -5.04
C PHE A 161 -10.44 -0.98 -3.92
N ASP A 162 -9.30 -1.57 -4.25
CA ASP A 162 -8.26 -1.90 -3.27
C ASP A 162 -6.87 -1.87 -3.91
N ILE A 163 -5.86 -1.93 -3.06
CA ILE A 163 -4.45 -1.93 -3.43
C ILE A 163 -3.66 -2.91 -2.56
N SER A 164 -2.47 -3.28 -3.04
CA SER A 164 -1.49 -4.00 -2.24
C SER A 164 -0.05 -3.70 -2.68
N GLY A 165 0.90 -4.31 -1.97
CA GLY A 165 2.30 -4.32 -2.35
C GLY A 165 2.58 -5.06 -3.66
N HIS A 166 3.64 -4.64 -4.36
CA HIS A 166 4.06 -5.32 -5.60
C HIS A 166 4.55 -6.75 -5.34
N PRO A 167 4.06 -7.81 -6.03
CA PRO A 167 4.43 -9.19 -5.72
C PRO A 167 5.82 -9.61 -6.24
N ASP A 168 6.34 -8.93 -7.27
CA ASP A 168 7.58 -9.34 -7.93
C ASP A 168 8.85 -9.11 -7.06
N PRO A 169 9.63 -10.19 -6.76
CA PRO A 169 10.88 -10.13 -5.99
C PRO A 169 12.03 -9.42 -6.73
N THR A 170 11.92 -9.14 -8.02
CA THR A 170 12.94 -8.37 -8.76
C THR A 170 12.79 -6.87 -8.55
N ILE A 171 11.55 -6.42 -8.29
CA ILE A 171 11.20 -5.02 -8.05
C ILE A 171 11.33 -4.70 -6.56
N ARG A 172 10.88 -5.61 -5.70
CA ARG A 172 11.13 -5.55 -4.26
C ARG A 172 12.56 -6.03 -4.00
N ARG A 173 13.31 -5.42 -3.08
CA ARG A 173 14.73 -5.75 -2.81
C ARG A 173 14.92 -7.13 -2.14
N GLY A 174 14.33 -8.19 -2.68
CA GLY A 174 14.29 -9.54 -2.11
C GLY A 174 13.23 -9.76 -1.03
N PHE A 175 12.56 -8.71 -0.55
CA PHE A 175 11.54 -8.78 0.51
C PHE A 175 10.12 -8.87 -0.07
N VAL A 176 9.63 -10.09 -0.28
CA VAL A 176 8.25 -10.35 -0.75
C VAL A 176 7.34 -10.82 0.38
N THR A 177 7.92 -11.47 1.38
CA THR A 177 7.23 -11.96 2.57
C THR A 177 7.58 -11.10 3.78
N ALA A 178 6.59 -10.91 4.64
CA ALA A 178 6.75 -10.28 5.92
C ALA A 178 7.45 -11.17 6.94
N ILE A 179 7.82 -10.58 8.08
CA ILE A 179 8.44 -11.30 9.21
C ILE A 179 7.57 -12.47 9.69
N ASP A 180 6.25 -12.40 9.52
CA ASP A 180 5.30 -13.46 9.87
C ASP A 180 5.05 -14.50 8.76
N ASN A 181 5.79 -14.42 7.65
CA ASN A 181 5.67 -15.23 6.43
C ASN A 181 4.41 -14.99 5.58
N THR A 182 3.64 -13.93 5.83
CA THR A 182 2.57 -13.51 4.90
C THR A 182 3.17 -12.76 3.70
N ASN A 183 2.53 -12.82 2.52
CA ASN A 183 2.99 -12.02 1.39
C ASN A 183 2.49 -10.59 1.51
N TYR A 184 3.36 -9.62 1.19
CA TYR A 184 2.95 -8.22 1.16
C TYR A 184 1.92 -7.88 0.07
N SER A 185 1.67 -8.79 -0.88
CA SER A 185 0.56 -8.69 -1.85
C SER A 185 -0.80 -8.98 -1.23
N ASP A 186 -0.82 -9.66 -0.09
CA ASP A 186 -2.03 -10.04 0.63
C ASP A 186 -2.41 -9.00 1.69
N TRP A 187 -1.51 -8.02 1.90
CA TRP A 187 -1.65 -6.92 2.84
C TRP A 187 -2.51 -5.81 2.31
#